data_AF-A0A970E9A3-F1
#
_entry.id   AF-A0A970E9A3-F1
#
_cell.length_a   1.000
_cell.length_b   1.000
_cell.length_c   1.000
_cell.angle_alpha   90.00
_cell.angle_beta   90.00
_cell.angle_gamma   90.00
#
_symmetry.space_group_name_H-M   'P 1'
#
loop_
_entity.id
_entity.type
_entity.pdbx_description
1 polymer ?
#
loop_
_entity_poly.entity_id
_entity_poly.type
_entity_poly.pdbx_seq_one_letter_code
_entity_poly.pdbx_strand_id
1 'polypeptide(L)'
;MSKLESIFICAIIGPVLPILFFLAGWWASFKFVPEQIVFVFSLLGLAGGCILDIVFSKQIISAYRWKRGILAIIYLFYSVCFLGFFMGVPVFNLAVGALAGVFMGRSFYHEGMAKEQLQKSSASLALFSALVMALVAIASAYFATKDILDTALNLRGMLKLPFLPTKQMIIALIVIGGTGLILAQYWITKKLTRWAYRIGQD
;
A
#
# COMPACT_ATOMS: atom_id res chain seq x y z
N MET A 1 -19.03 13.00 10.87
CA MET A 1 -18.22 11.78 10.77
C MET A 1 -18.58 10.87 11.92
N SER A 2 -18.80 9.58 11.67
CA SER A 2 -19.09 8.62 12.73
C SER A 2 -17.82 8.25 13.51
N LYS A 3 -17.96 7.72 14.74
CA LYS A 3 -16.81 7.21 15.52
C LYS A 3 -16.03 6.14 14.76
N LEU A 4 -16.72 5.27 14.03
CA LEU A 4 -16.12 4.21 13.22
C LEU A 4 -15.28 4.76 12.05
N GLU A 5 -15.75 5.82 11.39
CA GLU A 5 -14.95 6.48 10.34
C GLU A 5 -13.69 7.12 10.90
N SER A 6 -13.77 7.75 12.07
CA SER A 6 -12.61 8.34 12.74
C SER A 6 -11.56 7.28 13.09
N ILE A 7 -12.00 6.13 13.60
CA ILE A 7 -11.12 4.99 13.91
C ILE A 7 -10.49 4.45 12.62
N PHE A 8 -11.27 4.30 11.54
CA PHE A 8 -10.77 3.82 10.25
C PHE A 8 -9.68 4.73 9.67
N ILE A 9 -9.90 6.06 9.69
CA ILE A 9 -8.91 7.03 9.21
C ILE A 9 -7.65 6.99 10.07
N CYS A 10 -7.81 6.95 11.39
CA CYS A 10 -6.69 6.83 12.32
C CYS A 10 -5.89 5.55 12.07
N ALA A 11 -6.58 4.42 11.83
CA ALA A 11 -5.92 3.14 11.54
C ALA A 11 -5.15 3.12 10.21
N ILE A 12 -5.59 3.88 9.20
CA ILE A 12 -4.93 3.94 7.88
C ILE A 12 -3.84 5.00 7.84
N ILE A 13 -4.04 6.16 8.43
CA ILE A 13 -3.12 7.30 8.29
C ILE A 13 -2.18 7.40 9.48
N GLY A 14 -2.63 7.03 10.68
CA GLY A 14 -1.85 7.13 11.91
C GLY A 14 -0.54 6.36 11.87
N PRO A 15 -0.52 5.08 11.43
CA PRO A 15 0.71 4.30 11.37
C PRO A 15 1.78 4.84 10.42
N VAL A 16 1.48 5.79 9.52
CA VAL A 16 2.44 6.33 8.55
C VAL A 16 3.66 6.93 9.25
N LEU A 17 3.47 7.80 10.26
CA LEU A 17 4.58 8.44 10.97
C LEU A 17 5.39 7.46 11.84
N PRO A 18 4.78 6.59 12.66
CA PRO A 18 5.49 5.52 13.37
C PRO A 18 6.34 4.64 12.44
N ILE A 19 5.77 4.16 11.33
CA ILE A 19 6.51 3.30 10.38
C ILE A 19 7.64 4.08 9.72
N LEU A 20 7.40 5.33 9.30
CA LEU A 20 8.42 6.15 8.66
C LEU A 20 9.60 6.43 9.61
N PHE A 21 9.34 6.81 10.86
CA PHE A 21 10.40 7.06 11.83
C PHE A 21 11.10 5.78 12.28
N PHE A 22 10.38 4.66 12.38
CA PHE A 22 11.01 3.35 12.62
C PHE A 22 12.01 3.00 11.51
N LEU A 23 11.58 3.11 10.25
CA LEU A 23 12.44 2.85 9.10
C LEU A 23 13.60 3.84 9.02
N ALA A 24 13.35 5.13 9.26
CA ALA A 24 14.40 6.14 9.28
C ALA A 24 15.43 5.86 10.38
N GLY A 25 14.99 5.53 11.59
CA GLY A 25 15.86 5.14 12.71
C GLY A 25 16.68 3.89 12.39
N TRP A 26 16.05 2.88 11.80
CA TRP A 26 16.72 1.66 11.35
C TRP A 26 17.81 1.98 10.31
N TRP A 27 17.44 2.57 9.17
CA TRP A 27 18.35 2.78 8.04
C TRP A 27 19.43 3.83 8.32
N ALA A 28 19.12 4.88 9.08
CA ALA A 28 20.13 5.89 9.45
C ALA A 28 21.20 5.31 10.37
N SER A 29 20.83 4.40 11.29
CA SER A 29 21.75 3.88 12.29
C SER A 29 22.87 3.00 11.72
N PHE A 30 22.67 2.36 10.56
CA PHE A 30 23.68 1.51 9.91
C PHE A 30 25.02 2.22 9.65
N LYS A 31 25.01 3.54 9.46
CA LYS A 31 26.25 4.31 9.23
C LYS A 31 27.00 4.69 10.50
N PHE A 32 26.33 4.66 11.66
CA PHE A 32 26.85 5.29 12.88
C PHE A 32 27.06 4.30 14.02
N VAL A 33 26.42 3.13 13.98
CA VAL A 33 26.33 2.25 15.14
C VAL A 33 26.49 0.78 14.75
N PRO A 34 27.15 -0.05 15.58
CA PRO A 34 27.18 -1.49 15.39
C PRO A 34 25.77 -2.12 15.37
N GLU A 35 25.63 -3.21 14.61
CA GLU A 35 24.36 -3.88 14.28
C GLU A 35 23.49 -4.23 15.50
N GLN A 36 24.13 -4.56 16.62
CA GLN A 36 23.47 -4.92 17.88
C GLN A 36 22.59 -3.80 18.46
N ILE A 37 22.89 -2.54 18.14
CA ILE A 37 22.20 -1.36 18.71
C ILE A 37 21.24 -0.74 17.67
N VAL A 38 21.31 -1.15 16.39
CA VAL A 38 20.39 -0.70 15.32
C VAL A 38 18.93 -0.86 15.73
N PHE A 39 18.62 -1.98 16.39
CA PHE A 39 17.28 -2.24 16.90
C PHE A 39 16.80 -1.17 17.90
N VAL A 40 17.68 -0.72 18.81
CA VAL A 40 17.36 0.32 19.80
C VAL A 40 17.05 1.64 19.12
N PHE A 41 17.83 2.04 18.11
CA PHE A 41 17.57 3.27 17.34
C PHE A 41 16.26 3.19 16.55
N SER A 42 15.93 2.02 16.00
CA SER A 42 14.64 1.84 15.33
C SER A 42 13.46 1.96 16.31
N LEU A 43 13.60 1.44 17.54
CA LEU A 43 12.57 1.52 18.56
C LEU A 43 12.39 2.95 19.08
N LEU A 44 13.48 3.71 19.22
CA LEU A 44 13.44 5.14 19.52
C LEU A 44 12.75 5.93 18.40
N GLY A 45 13.05 5.60 17.14
CA GLY A 45 12.33 6.13 15.98
C GLY A 45 10.83 5.87 16.07
N LEU A 46 10.44 4.61 16.29
CA LEU A 46 9.04 4.22 16.45
C LEU A 46 8.34 5.00 17.57
N ALA A 47 8.98 5.10 18.74
CA ALA A 47 8.45 5.84 19.88
C ALA A 47 8.25 7.32 19.54
N GLY A 48 9.23 7.95 18.88
CA GLY A 48 9.12 9.33 18.38
C GLY A 48 7.96 9.49 17.39
N GLY A 49 7.82 8.56 16.44
CA GLY A 49 6.71 8.55 15.49
C GLY A 49 5.34 8.41 16.15
N CYS A 50 5.20 7.55 17.17
CA CYS A 50 3.98 7.41 17.96
C CYS A 50 3.61 8.68 18.73
N ILE A 51 4.60 9.37 19.32
CA ILE A 51 4.38 10.64 20.01
C ILE A 51 3.85 11.69 19.02
N LEU A 52 4.49 11.81 17.85
CA LEU A 52 4.02 12.72 16.81
C LEU A 52 2.61 12.36 16.34
N ASP A 53 2.29 11.08 16.18
CA ASP A 53 0.96 10.62 15.79
C ASP A 53 -0.13 11.06 16.79
N ILE A 54 0.14 10.93 18.09
CA ILE A 54 -0.76 11.41 19.16
C ILE A 54 -0.94 12.93 19.09
N VAL A 55 0.17 13.67 18.90
CA VAL A 55 0.15 15.14 18.78
C VAL A 55 -0.65 15.60 17.56
N PHE A 56 -0.52 14.93 16.42
CA PHE A 56 -1.20 15.26 15.16
C PHE A 56 -2.54 14.57 14.96
N SER A 57 -3.02 13.77 15.92
CA SER A 57 -4.26 12.98 15.85
C SER A 57 -5.48 13.78 15.37
N LYS A 58 -5.65 15.03 15.84
CA LYS A 58 -6.73 15.93 15.38
C LYS A 58 -6.65 16.25 13.89
N GLN A 59 -5.43 16.43 13.38
CA GLN A 59 -5.19 16.72 11.97
C GLN A 59 -5.38 15.47 11.11
N ILE A 60 -5.06 14.28 11.64
CA ILE A 60 -5.27 12.98 10.98
C ILE A 60 -6.75 12.69 10.78
N ILE A 61 -7.60 12.97 11.78
CA ILE A 61 -9.05 12.81 11.66
C ILE A 61 -9.62 13.69 10.53
N SER A 62 -8.97 14.81 10.23
CA SER A 62 -9.34 15.70 9.12
C SER A 62 -8.78 15.28 7.74
N ALA A 63 -8.17 14.08 7.62
CA ALA A 63 -7.50 13.61 6.40
C ALA A 63 -8.38 13.62 5.14
N TYR A 64 -9.70 13.54 5.26
CA TYR A 64 -10.61 13.67 4.11
C TYR A 64 -10.55 15.04 3.41
N ARG A 65 -10.06 16.09 4.09
CA ARG A 65 -9.89 17.43 3.51
C ARG A 65 -8.49 17.67 2.96
N TRP A 66 -7.60 16.67 3.04
CA TRP A 66 -6.23 16.83 2.61
C TRP A 66 -6.13 16.89 1.09
N LYS A 67 -5.09 17.57 0.60
CA LYS A 67 -4.82 17.63 -0.84
C LYS A 67 -4.56 16.22 -1.36
N ARG A 68 -5.10 15.90 -2.54
CA ARG A 68 -4.95 14.60 -3.21
C ARG A 68 -3.48 14.15 -3.35
N GLY A 69 -2.55 15.10 -3.48
CA GLY A 69 -1.12 14.82 -3.53
C GLY A 69 -0.57 14.17 -2.25
N ILE A 70 -1.01 14.60 -1.06
CA ILE A 70 -0.56 13.99 0.20
C ILE A 70 -1.08 12.56 0.31
N LEU A 71 -2.34 12.33 -0.05
CA LEU A 71 -2.94 10.99 -0.07
C LEU A 71 -2.24 10.07 -1.07
N ALA A 72 -1.82 10.61 -2.23
CA ALA A 72 -1.04 9.86 -3.22
C ALA A 72 0.35 9.49 -2.68
N ILE A 73 1.02 10.38 -1.94
CA ILE A 73 2.31 10.08 -1.29
C ILE A 73 2.14 8.98 -0.25
N ILE A 74 1.10 9.05 0.60
CA ILE A 74 0.79 8.01 1.59
C ILE A 74 0.50 6.67 0.92
N TYR A 75 -0.25 6.69 -0.18
CA TYR A 75 -0.51 5.50 -0.98
C TYR A 75 0.80 4.87 -1.50
N LEU A 76 1.68 5.68 -2.09
CA LEU A 76 2.98 5.21 -2.59
C LEU A 76 3.85 4.66 -1.45
N PHE A 77 3.88 5.33 -0.30
CA PHE A 77 4.57 4.87 0.89
C PHE A 77 4.08 3.47 1.31
N TYR A 78 2.77 3.28 1.45
CA TYR A 78 2.22 1.96 1.77
C TYR A 78 2.53 0.93 0.70
N SER A 79 2.48 1.31 -0.58
CA SER A 79 2.80 0.39 -1.67
C SER A 79 4.25 -0.10 -1.63
N VAL A 80 5.19 0.77 -1.29
CA VAL A 80 6.60 0.39 -1.11
C VAL A 80 6.78 -0.45 0.16
N CYS A 81 6.15 -0.07 1.28
CA CYS A 81 6.22 -0.84 2.53
C CYS A 81 5.68 -2.27 2.35
N PHE A 82 4.52 -2.42 1.70
CA PHE A 82 3.95 -3.74 1.40
C PHE A 82 4.84 -4.53 0.47
N LEU A 83 5.41 -3.90 -0.57
CA LEU A 83 6.35 -4.58 -1.45
C LEU A 83 7.57 -5.11 -0.68
N GLY A 84 8.17 -4.29 0.19
CA GLY A 84 9.33 -4.68 1.00
C GLY A 84 8.99 -5.77 2.04
N PHE A 85 7.89 -5.61 2.77
CA PHE A 85 7.48 -6.54 3.82
C PHE A 85 7.12 -7.93 3.27
N PHE A 86 6.50 -8.00 2.10
CA PHE A 86 6.13 -9.25 1.45
C PHE A 86 7.19 -9.76 0.47
N MET A 87 8.47 -9.51 0.76
CA MET A 87 9.61 -10.06 0.01
C MET A 87 9.56 -9.78 -1.49
N GLY A 88 9.03 -8.62 -1.88
CA GLY A 88 8.91 -8.22 -3.28
C GLY A 88 7.67 -8.80 -4.00
N VAL A 89 6.75 -9.50 -3.34
CA VAL A 89 5.55 -10.06 -3.98
C VAL A 89 4.44 -8.99 -4.11
N PRO A 90 3.98 -8.65 -5.33
CA PRO A 90 3.06 -7.52 -5.56
C PRO A 90 1.60 -7.82 -5.19
N VAL A 91 1.24 -9.07 -4.90
CA VAL A 91 -0.16 -9.49 -4.66
C VAL A 91 -0.79 -8.71 -3.50
N PHE A 92 -0.05 -8.49 -2.41
CA PHE A 92 -0.59 -7.81 -1.22
C PHE A 92 -0.80 -6.30 -1.43
N ASN A 93 -0.23 -5.73 -2.49
CA ASN A 93 -0.52 -4.34 -2.87
C ASN A 93 -1.98 -4.15 -3.34
N LEU A 94 -2.71 -5.23 -3.60
CA LEU A 94 -4.17 -5.18 -3.81
C LEU A 94 -4.90 -4.63 -2.59
N ALA A 95 -4.43 -4.94 -1.37
CA ALA A 95 -5.03 -4.44 -0.14
C ALA A 95 -4.90 -2.91 -0.03
N VAL A 96 -3.74 -2.35 -0.41
CA VAL A 96 -3.52 -0.90 -0.42
C VAL A 96 -4.48 -0.21 -1.39
N GLY A 97 -4.66 -0.78 -2.59
CA GLY A 97 -5.66 -0.33 -3.57
C GLY A 97 -7.09 -0.38 -3.07
N ALA A 98 -7.43 -1.43 -2.32
CA ALA A 98 -8.74 -1.61 -1.72
C ALA A 98 -9.02 -0.56 -0.63
N LEU A 99 -8.08 -0.38 0.30
CA LEU A 99 -8.17 0.61 1.37
C LEU A 99 -8.29 2.03 0.83
N ALA A 100 -7.46 2.39 -0.17
CA ALA A 100 -7.54 3.68 -0.83
C ALA A 100 -8.88 3.89 -1.54
N GLY A 101 -9.42 2.83 -2.15
CA GLY A 101 -10.73 2.83 -2.78
C GLY A 101 -11.83 3.18 -1.76
N VAL A 102 -11.86 2.48 -0.63
CA VAL A 102 -12.83 2.72 0.45
C VAL A 102 -12.68 4.14 1.03
N PHE A 103 -11.45 4.54 1.35
CA PHE A 103 -11.14 5.86 1.91
C PHE A 103 -11.62 6.99 1.00
N MET A 104 -11.29 6.94 -0.29
CA MET A 104 -11.72 7.99 -1.22
C MET A 104 -13.22 7.94 -1.51
N GLY A 105 -13.84 6.76 -1.49
CA GLY A 105 -15.30 6.66 -1.62
C GLY A 105 -16.02 7.42 -0.51
N ARG A 106 -15.55 7.32 0.74
CA ARG A 106 -16.06 8.09 1.88
C ARG A 106 -15.74 9.57 1.77
N SER A 107 -14.51 9.94 1.38
CA SER A 107 -14.13 11.34 1.17
C SER A 107 -15.03 12.01 0.11
N PHE A 108 -15.29 11.36 -1.03
CA PHE A 108 -16.18 11.90 -2.06
C PHE A 108 -17.64 12.05 -1.60
N TYR A 109 -18.10 11.18 -0.69
CA TYR A 109 -19.42 11.31 -0.08
C TYR A 109 -19.51 12.57 0.79
N HIS A 110 -18.52 12.79 1.66
CA HIS A 110 -18.44 13.99 2.51
C HIS A 110 -18.23 15.29 1.71
N GLU A 111 -17.63 15.21 0.51
CA GLU A 111 -17.52 16.33 -0.43
C GLU A 111 -18.82 16.62 -1.21
N GLY A 112 -19.86 15.78 -1.09
CA GLY A 112 -21.12 15.97 -1.83
C GLY A 112 -20.99 15.82 -3.35
N MET A 113 -20.00 15.05 -3.82
CA MET A 113 -19.67 14.94 -5.24
C MET A 113 -20.82 14.34 -6.06
N ALA A 114 -21.14 14.95 -7.20
CA ALA A 114 -22.17 14.46 -8.12
C ALA A 114 -21.81 13.10 -8.75
N LYS A 115 -22.81 12.30 -9.13
CA LYS A 115 -22.63 10.93 -9.68
C LYS A 115 -21.72 10.89 -10.92
N GLU A 116 -21.81 11.88 -11.80
CA GLU A 116 -20.98 11.97 -13.02
C GLU A 116 -19.50 12.23 -12.69
N GLN A 117 -19.25 13.12 -11.73
CA GLN A 117 -17.91 13.44 -11.26
C GLN A 117 -17.30 12.29 -10.45
N LEU A 118 -18.13 11.53 -9.71
CA LEU A 118 -17.73 10.30 -9.03
C LEU A 118 -17.26 9.24 -10.03
N GLN A 119 -17.93 9.07 -11.17
CA GLN A 119 -17.50 8.09 -12.17
C GLN A 119 -16.11 8.42 -12.74
N LYS A 120 -15.87 9.68 -13.10
CA LYS A 120 -14.57 10.14 -13.60
C LYS A 120 -13.49 10.04 -12.53
N SER A 121 -13.75 10.53 -11.31
CA SER A 121 -12.78 10.50 -10.21
C SER A 121 -12.45 9.08 -9.75
N SER A 122 -13.44 8.20 -9.69
CA SER A 122 -13.24 6.77 -9.38
C SER A 122 -12.41 6.06 -10.45
N ALA A 123 -12.63 6.37 -11.73
CA ALA A 123 -11.82 5.81 -12.81
C ALA A 123 -10.37 6.34 -12.78
N SER A 124 -10.18 7.62 -12.50
CA SER A 124 -8.84 8.22 -12.35
C SER A 124 -8.08 7.64 -11.15
N LEU A 125 -8.75 7.43 -10.01
CA LEU A 125 -8.15 6.81 -8.83
C LEU A 125 -7.76 5.35 -9.11
N ALA A 126 -8.64 4.60 -9.77
CA ALA A 126 -8.38 3.22 -10.16
C ALA A 126 -7.23 3.11 -11.18
N LEU A 127 -7.13 4.06 -12.11
CA LEU A 127 -6.01 4.14 -13.04
C LEU A 127 -4.71 4.44 -12.30
N PHE A 128 -4.73 5.39 -11.36
CA PHE A 128 -3.57 5.70 -10.52
C PHE A 128 -3.12 4.46 -9.72
N SER A 129 -4.03 3.77 -9.03
CA SER A 129 -3.68 2.59 -8.23
C SER A 129 -3.14 1.45 -9.11
N ALA A 130 -3.69 1.26 -10.31
CA ALA A 130 -3.22 0.28 -11.29
C ALA A 130 -1.85 0.63 -11.87
N LEU A 131 -1.57 1.92 -12.14
CA LEU A 131 -0.24 2.37 -12.57
C LEU A 131 0.82 2.12 -11.50
N VAL A 132 0.50 2.41 -10.22
CA VAL A 132 1.41 2.08 -9.13
C VAL A 132 1.60 0.57 -9.03
N MET A 133 0.54 -0.23 -9.14
CA MET A 133 0.66 -1.69 -9.18
C MET A 133 1.54 -2.17 -10.33
N ALA A 134 1.45 -1.55 -11.51
CA ALA A 134 2.32 -1.87 -12.64
C ALA A 134 3.79 -1.59 -12.31
N LEU A 135 4.10 -0.44 -11.71
CA LEU A 135 5.46 -0.11 -11.27
C LEU A 135 5.98 -1.09 -10.21
N VAL A 136 5.14 -1.44 -9.23
CA VAL A 136 5.45 -2.44 -8.19
C VAL A 136 5.70 -3.81 -8.82
N ALA A 137 4.87 -4.23 -9.78
CA ALA A 137 5.03 -5.50 -10.48
C ALA A 137 6.29 -5.53 -11.35
N ILE A 138 6.65 -4.42 -12.00
CA ILE A 138 7.90 -4.28 -12.76
C ILE A 138 9.10 -4.36 -11.81
N ALA A 139 9.07 -3.65 -10.69
CA ALA A 139 10.13 -3.72 -9.68
C ALA A 139 10.29 -5.14 -9.13
N SER A 140 9.17 -5.80 -8.79
CA SER A 140 9.14 -7.20 -8.37
C SER A 140 9.75 -8.13 -9.43
N ALA A 141 9.34 -7.99 -10.69
CA ALA A 141 9.85 -8.78 -11.80
C ALA A 141 11.36 -8.59 -12.00
N TYR A 142 11.86 -7.36 -11.85
CA TYR A 142 13.27 -7.06 -11.93
C TYR A 142 14.08 -7.79 -10.84
N PHE A 143 13.62 -7.77 -9.59
CA PHE A 143 14.27 -8.54 -8.52
C PHE A 143 14.18 -10.06 -8.76
N ALA A 144 13.00 -10.55 -9.17
CA ALA A 144 12.76 -11.97 -9.44
C ALA A 144 13.60 -12.52 -10.62
N THR A 145 13.93 -11.67 -11.60
CA THR A 145 14.74 -12.07 -12.76
C THR A 145 16.24 -11.94 -12.56
N LYS A 146 16.69 -11.16 -11.56
CA LYS A 146 18.11 -11.12 -11.16
C LYS A 146 18.52 -12.40 -10.44
N ASP A 147 17.72 -12.86 -9.48
CA ASP A 147 17.98 -14.09 -8.73
C ASP A 147 16.87 -15.13 -8.98
N ILE A 148 16.90 -15.70 -10.18
CA ILE A 148 15.91 -16.68 -10.66
C ILE A 148 15.92 -17.96 -9.80
N LEU A 149 17.08 -18.39 -9.32
CA LEU A 149 17.23 -19.60 -8.50
C LEU A 149 16.56 -19.43 -7.13
N ASP A 150 16.82 -18.33 -6.44
CA ASP A 150 16.17 -18.03 -5.16
C ASP A 150 14.67 -17.82 -5.33
N THR A 151 14.26 -17.18 -6.41
CA THR A 151 12.84 -17.04 -6.76
C THR A 151 12.17 -18.40 -6.96
N ALA A 152 12.83 -19.34 -7.63
CA ALA A 152 12.29 -20.69 -7.85
C ALA A 152 12.14 -21.47 -6.54
N LEU A 153 13.11 -21.34 -5.62
CA LEU A 153 13.06 -21.95 -4.28
C LEU A 153 11.94 -21.35 -3.42
N ASN A 154 11.82 -20.02 -3.41
CA ASN A 154 10.76 -19.32 -2.69
C ASN A 154 9.36 -19.72 -3.22
N LEU A 155 9.18 -19.76 -4.54
CA LEU A 155 7.92 -20.20 -5.15
C LEU A 155 7.59 -21.65 -4.83
N ARG A 156 8.59 -22.54 -4.85
CA ARG A 156 8.40 -23.95 -4.47
C ARG A 156 7.95 -24.08 -3.01
N GLY A 157 8.58 -23.33 -2.10
CA GLY A 157 8.22 -23.33 -0.68
C GLY A 157 6.83 -22.77 -0.42
N MET A 158 6.51 -21.62 -1.01
CA MET A 158 5.22 -20.94 -0.81
C MET A 158 4.03 -21.72 -1.39
N LEU A 159 4.18 -22.31 -2.58
CA LEU A 159 3.11 -23.03 -3.28
C LEU A 159 3.17 -24.55 -3.06
N LYS A 160 4.13 -25.04 -2.27
CA LYS A 160 4.39 -26.47 -2.02
C LYS A 160 4.45 -27.30 -3.31
N LEU A 161 5.13 -26.78 -4.33
CA LEU A 161 5.20 -27.44 -5.64
C LEU A 161 6.09 -28.69 -5.57
N PRO A 162 5.69 -29.79 -6.24
CA PRO A 162 6.51 -31.01 -6.28
C PRO A 162 7.75 -30.85 -7.18
N PHE A 163 7.81 -29.80 -8.00
CA PHE A 163 8.90 -29.51 -8.94
C PHE A 163 9.51 -28.12 -8.68
N LEU A 164 10.73 -27.91 -9.20
CA LEU A 164 11.36 -26.59 -9.22
C LEU A 164 10.86 -25.80 -10.43
N PRO A 165 10.24 -24.61 -10.26
CA PRO A 165 9.75 -23.81 -11.38
C PRO A 165 10.89 -23.47 -12.34
N THR A 166 10.69 -23.72 -13.64
CA THR A 166 11.68 -23.37 -14.67
C THR A 166 11.65 -21.86 -14.94
N LYS A 167 12.73 -21.33 -15.55
CA LYS A 167 12.83 -19.92 -15.96
C LYS A 167 11.63 -19.47 -16.82
N GLN A 168 11.18 -20.31 -17.75
CA GLN A 168 10.03 -20.02 -18.60
C GLN A 168 8.73 -19.91 -17.81
N MET A 169 8.52 -20.80 -16.82
CA MET A 169 7.35 -20.75 -15.94
C MET A 169 7.34 -19.49 -15.06
N ILE A 170 8.50 -19.07 -14.55
CA ILE A 170 8.63 -17.84 -13.74
C ILE A 170 8.30 -16.62 -14.60
N ILE A 171 8.82 -16.53 -15.83
CA ILE A 171 8.49 -15.44 -16.74
C ILE A 171 7.00 -15.43 -17.09
N ALA A 172 6.41 -16.60 -17.40
CA ALA A 172 4.98 -16.71 -17.67
C ALA A 172 4.14 -16.26 -16.47
N LEU A 173 4.51 -16.66 -15.25
CA LEU A 173 3.86 -16.25 -14.01
C LEU A 173 3.96 -14.73 -13.81
N ILE A 174 5.11 -14.13 -14.07
CA ILE A 174 5.31 -12.67 -13.97
C ILE A 174 4.40 -11.94 -14.96
N VAL A 175 4.37 -12.35 -16.23
CA VAL A 175 3.59 -11.67 -17.26
C VAL A 175 2.10 -11.84 -17.02
N ILE A 176 1.63 -13.07 -16.84
CA ILE A 176 0.21 -13.38 -16.67
C ILE A 176 -0.28 -12.89 -15.30
N GLY A 177 0.46 -13.22 -14.24
CA GLY A 177 0.14 -12.80 -12.88
C GLY A 177 0.22 -11.29 -12.69
N GLY A 178 1.27 -10.64 -13.20
CA GLY A 178 1.43 -9.19 -13.15
C GLY A 178 0.30 -8.46 -13.89
N THR A 179 -0.03 -8.90 -15.12
CA THR A 179 -1.16 -8.32 -15.88
C THR A 179 -2.48 -8.53 -15.14
N GLY A 180 -2.71 -9.74 -14.61
CA GLY A 180 -3.89 -10.07 -13.82
C GLY A 180 -4.02 -9.18 -12.58
N LEU A 181 -2.93 -8.94 -11.86
CA LEU A 181 -2.90 -8.08 -10.68
C LEU A 181 -3.20 -6.62 -11.03
N ILE A 182 -2.66 -6.09 -12.13
CA ILE A 182 -2.93 -4.71 -12.57
C ILE A 182 -4.42 -4.53 -12.88
N LEU A 183 -5.01 -5.48 -13.62
CA LEU A 183 -6.44 -5.45 -13.95
C LEU A 183 -7.32 -5.61 -12.70
N ALA A 184 -6.96 -6.54 -11.81
CA ALA A 184 -7.63 -6.73 -10.53
C ALA A 184 -7.57 -5.47 -9.69
N GLN A 185 -6.41 -4.80 -9.62
CA GLN A 185 -6.23 -3.56 -8.88
C GLN A 185 -7.16 -2.46 -9.38
N TYR A 186 -7.18 -2.24 -10.69
CA TYR A 186 -8.09 -1.26 -11.31
C TYR A 186 -9.54 -1.55 -10.92
N TRP A 187 -9.98 -2.80 -11.05
CA TRP A 187 -11.37 -3.18 -10.80
C TRP A 187 -11.75 -3.08 -9.32
N ILE A 188 -10.90 -3.57 -8.43
CA ILE A 188 -11.10 -3.56 -6.97
C ILE A 188 -11.18 -2.12 -6.46
N THR A 189 -10.20 -1.27 -6.78
CA THR A 189 -10.21 0.15 -6.35
C THR A 189 -11.47 0.84 -6.86
N LYS A 190 -11.81 0.68 -8.14
CA LYS A 190 -13.01 1.30 -8.74
C LYS A 190 -14.30 0.85 -8.06
N LYS A 191 -14.47 -0.46 -7.83
CA LYS A 191 -15.67 -1.04 -7.23
C LYS A 191 -15.82 -0.60 -5.78
N LEU A 192 -14.74 -0.63 -5.01
CA LEU A 192 -14.76 -0.26 -3.59
C LEU A 192 -14.98 1.24 -3.37
N THR A 193 -14.45 2.12 -4.23
CA THR A 193 -14.79 3.55 -4.18
C THR A 193 -16.28 3.80 -4.37
N ARG A 194 -16.90 3.14 -5.35
CA ARG A 194 -18.34 3.28 -5.60
C ARG A 194 -19.17 2.68 -4.48
N TRP A 195 -18.76 1.53 -3.95
CA TRP A 195 -19.43 0.87 -2.85
C TRP A 195 -19.38 1.73 -1.58
N ALA A 196 -18.21 2.21 -1.18
CA ALA A 196 -18.04 3.03 0.02
C ALA A 196 -18.78 4.38 -0.05
N TYR A 197 -18.89 4.96 -1.25
CA TYR A 197 -19.71 6.16 -1.48
C TYR A 197 -21.20 5.87 -1.26
N ARG A 198 -21.71 4.73 -1.75
CA ARG A 198 -23.14 4.35 -1.62
C ARG A 198 -23.57 4.10 -0.17
N ILE A 199 -22.72 3.50 0.65
CA ILE A 199 -23.00 3.27 2.09
C ILE A 199 -23.32 4.57 2.83
N GLY A 200 -22.92 5.74 2.31
CA GLY A 200 -23.25 7.02 2.93
C GLY A 200 -24.67 7.49 2.62
N GLN A 201 -25.30 6.98 1.56
CA GLN A 201 -26.63 7.40 1.11
C GLN A 201 -27.76 6.68 1.87
N ASP A 202 -27.45 5.55 2.51
CA ASP A 202 -28.36 4.76 3.35
C ASP A 202 -28.29 5.24 4.81
#